data_AF-A0A4Y2A610-F1
#
_entry.id   AF-A0A4Y2A610-F1
#
_cell.length_a   1.000
_cell.length_b   1.000
_cell.length_c   1.000
_cell.angle_alpha   90.00
_cell.angle_beta   90.00
_cell.angle_gamma   90.00
#
_symmetry.space_group_name_H-M   'P 1'
#
loop_
_entity.id
_entity.type
_entity.pdbx_description
1 polymer ?
#
loop_
_entity_poly.entity_id
_entity_poly.type
_entity_poly.pdbx_seq_one_letter_code
_entity_poly.pdbx_strand_id
1 'polypeptide(L)'
;MPKLSVLLRLSLLLCVLQASRAAEPKKLASRVVTTKYGSLRGYVTTLPNRQWRPVEIYLGVPYASPPIGSLRFMPPVTPAHWRGVRMVDQFSAVCPQKLPDVKNETEALKRMPTGRLEYLKRLIPLLQNQSEDCLYLNIYAPALGK
;
A
#
# COMPACT_ATOMS: atom_id res chain seq x y z
N MET A 1 -52.41 20.71 0.57
CA MET A 1 -51.02 20.66 1.09
C MET A 1 -50.35 19.28 0.88
N PRO A 2 -50.10 18.81 -0.37
CA PRO A 2 -49.42 17.52 -0.61
C PRO A 2 -47.92 17.65 -0.96
N LYS A 3 -47.40 18.86 -1.18
CA LYS A 3 -46.06 19.09 -1.76
C LYS A 3 -44.90 18.75 -0.81
N LEU A 4 -45.10 18.81 0.51
CA LEU A 4 -44.05 18.57 1.51
C LEU A 4 -43.78 17.07 1.74
N SER A 5 -44.81 16.23 1.66
CA SER A 5 -44.71 14.75 1.80
C SER A 5 -43.95 14.12 0.63
N VAL A 6 -44.15 14.63 -0.59
CA VAL A 6 -43.46 14.14 -1.80
C VAL A 6 -41.98 14.49 -1.77
N LEU A 7 -41.61 15.70 -1.32
CA LEU A 7 -40.21 16.13 -1.20
C LEU A 7 -39.45 15.32 -0.14
N LEU A 8 -40.08 15.01 1.00
CA LEU A 8 -39.47 14.20 2.06
C LEU A 8 -39.25 12.74 1.62
N ARG A 9 -40.16 12.19 0.80
CA ARG A 9 -39.99 10.87 0.19
C ARG A 9 -38.90 10.85 -0.87
N LEU A 10 -38.78 11.93 -1.65
CA LEU A 10 -37.73 12.07 -2.68
C LEU A 10 -36.34 12.21 -2.06
N SER A 11 -36.20 12.93 -0.95
CA SER A 11 -34.93 13.05 -0.22
C SER A 11 -34.52 11.75 0.47
N LEU A 12 -35.49 10.99 1.01
CA LEU A 12 -35.21 9.68 1.61
C LEU A 12 -34.75 8.67 0.54
N LEU A 13 -35.36 8.68 -0.66
CA LEU A 13 -34.94 7.83 -1.79
C LEU A 13 -33.51 8.14 -2.26
N LEU A 14 -33.13 9.43 -2.29
CA LEU A 14 -31.78 9.85 -2.66
C LEU A 14 -30.73 9.41 -1.62
N CYS A 15 -31.10 9.36 -0.34
CA CYS A 15 -30.21 8.93 0.75
C CYS A 15 -29.92 7.42 0.71
N VAL A 16 -30.87 6.58 0.24
CA VAL A 16 -30.64 5.14 0.06
C VAL A 16 -29.71 4.85 -1.12
N LEU A 17 -29.74 5.69 -2.17
CA LEU A 17 -28.85 5.56 -3.34
C LEU A 17 -27.38 5.89 -3.04
N GLN A 18 -27.06 6.58 -1.94
CA GLN A 18 -25.69 6.92 -1.56
C GLN A 18 -25.01 5.87 -0.67
N ALA A 19 -25.73 4.84 -0.22
CA ALA A 19 -25.20 3.83 0.71
C ALA A 19 -24.36 2.72 0.05
N SER A 20 -24.23 2.70 -1.28
CA SER A 20 -23.45 1.69 -2.01
C SER A 20 -22.02 2.16 -2.30
N ARG A 21 -21.26 2.55 -1.28
CA ARG A 21 -19.79 2.51 -1.39
C ARG A 21 -19.38 1.04 -1.33
N ALA A 22 -18.98 0.52 -2.49
CA ALA A 22 -18.60 -0.87 -2.68
C ALA A 22 -17.66 -1.35 -1.56
N ALA A 23 -18.00 -2.48 -0.95
CA ALA A 23 -17.08 -3.20 -0.08
C ALA A 23 -15.80 -3.49 -0.88
N GLU A 24 -14.63 -3.13 -0.34
CA GLU A 24 -13.36 -3.62 -0.88
C GLU A 24 -13.42 -5.15 -0.97
N PRO A 25 -12.91 -5.77 -2.05
CA PRO A 25 -12.83 -7.22 -2.11
C PRO A 25 -12.04 -7.72 -0.90
N LYS A 26 -12.67 -8.58 -0.09
CA LYS A 26 -12.02 -9.24 1.05
C LYS A 26 -10.76 -9.94 0.54
N LYS A 27 -9.59 -9.41 0.86
CA LYS A 27 -8.28 -10.01 0.53
C LYS A 27 -8.25 -11.44 1.07
N LEU A 28 -8.03 -12.43 0.22
CA LEU A 28 -7.93 -13.82 0.65
C LEU A 28 -6.54 -14.03 1.27
N ALA A 29 -6.42 -14.83 2.33
CA ALA A 29 -5.11 -15.18 2.86
C ALA A 29 -4.30 -15.97 1.81
N SER A 30 -3.01 -15.65 1.68
CA SER A 30 -2.08 -16.43 0.86
C SER A 30 -1.74 -17.77 1.51
N ARG A 31 -1.09 -18.66 0.75
CA ARG A 31 -0.42 -19.81 1.38
C ARG A 31 0.73 -19.33 2.27
N VAL A 32 1.14 -20.18 3.21
CA VAL A 32 2.37 -19.96 3.96
C VAL A 32 3.55 -20.37 3.09
N VAL A 33 4.51 -19.46 2.90
CA VAL A 33 5.74 -19.72 2.16
C VAL A 33 6.91 -19.70 3.13
N THR A 34 7.68 -20.78 3.17
CA THR A 34 8.90 -20.87 3.99
C THR A 34 10.08 -20.35 3.18
N THR A 35 10.73 -19.31 3.71
CA THR A 35 11.98 -18.76 3.17
C THR A 35 13.18 -19.31 3.95
N LYS A 36 14.40 -18.93 3.55
CA LYS A 36 15.62 -19.24 4.31
C LYS A 36 15.60 -18.68 5.74
N TYR A 37 14.88 -17.58 5.98
CA TYR A 37 14.92 -16.83 7.24
C TYR A 37 13.69 -17.07 8.14
N GLY A 38 12.62 -17.64 7.59
CA GLY A 38 11.39 -17.92 8.31
C GLY A 38 10.17 -18.01 7.39
N SER A 39 9.02 -18.31 7.98
CA SER A 39 7.76 -18.46 7.25
C SER A 39 7.02 -17.13 7.10
N LEU A 40 6.42 -16.92 5.93
CA LEU A 40 5.69 -15.72 5.54
C LEU A 40 4.26 -16.05 5.14
N ARG A 41 3.33 -15.12 5.39
CA ARG A 41 1.97 -15.13 4.85
C ARG A 41 1.58 -13.73 4.41
N GLY A 42 1.27 -13.58 3.12
CA GLY A 42 0.70 -12.38 2.54
C GLY A 42 -0.80 -12.56 2.25
N TYR A 43 -1.26 -12.00 1.14
CA TYR A 43 -2.65 -12.11 0.71
C TYR A 43 -2.78 -12.25 -0.81
N VAL A 44 -3.94 -12.71 -1.27
CA VAL A 44 -4.30 -12.83 -2.68
C VAL A 44 -5.35 -11.77 -3.02
N THR A 45 -5.16 -11.09 -4.14
CA THR A 45 -6.12 -10.15 -4.71
C THR A 45 -6.46 -10.54 -6.15
N THR A 46 -7.71 -10.31 -6.53
CA THR A 46 -8.12 -10.30 -7.93
C THR A 46 -7.87 -8.92 -8.53
N LEU A 47 -7.58 -8.88 -9.84
CA LEU A 47 -7.39 -7.64 -10.57
C LEU A 47 -8.68 -7.21 -11.27
N PRO A 48 -8.84 -5.93 -11.68
CA PRO A 48 -10.08 -5.44 -12.28
C PRO A 48 -10.49 -6.18 -13.56
N ASN A 49 -9.51 -6.61 -14.35
CA ASN A 49 -9.76 -7.47 -15.50
C ASN A 49 -9.91 -8.92 -15.04
N ARG A 50 -11.13 -9.46 -15.18
CA ARG A 50 -11.47 -10.84 -14.80
C ARG A 50 -10.70 -11.92 -15.57
N GLN A 51 -10.11 -11.58 -16.71
CA GLN A 51 -9.26 -12.49 -17.48
C GLN A 51 -7.86 -12.64 -16.86
N TRP A 52 -7.43 -11.70 -16.02
CA TRP A 52 -6.15 -11.78 -15.36
C TRP A 52 -6.21 -12.72 -14.18
N ARG A 53 -5.17 -13.54 -14.04
CA ARG A 53 -5.05 -14.44 -12.89
C ARG A 53 -4.94 -13.62 -11.60
N PRO A 54 -5.49 -14.11 -10.48
CA PRO A 54 -5.25 -13.49 -9.18
C PRO A 54 -3.75 -13.38 -8.89
N VAL A 55 -3.37 -12.42 -8.05
CA VAL A 55 -1.98 -12.18 -7.67
C VAL A 55 -1.84 -12.41 -6.17
N GLU A 56 -0.87 -13.23 -5.80
CA GLU A 56 -0.40 -13.40 -4.43
C GLU A 56 0.64 -12.32 -4.13
N ILE A 57 0.42 -11.57 -3.06
CA ILE A 57 1.15 -10.36 -2.69
C ILE A 57 1.76 -10.53 -1.31
N TYR A 58 3.06 -10.27 -1.22
CA TYR A 58 3.83 -10.23 0.02
C TYR A 58 4.47 -8.84 0.15
N LEU A 59 4.03 -8.04 1.11
CA LEU A 59 4.50 -6.66 1.32
C LEU A 59 5.38 -6.57 2.57
N GLY A 60 6.44 -5.77 2.50
CA GLY A 60 7.29 -5.52 3.67
C GLY A 60 8.10 -6.74 4.11
N VAL A 61 8.59 -7.55 3.16
CA VAL A 61 9.44 -8.70 3.45
C VAL A 61 10.86 -8.22 3.77
N PRO A 62 11.41 -8.48 4.97
CA PRO A 62 12.78 -8.07 5.30
C PRO A 62 13.79 -8.89 4.49
N TYR A 63 14.72 -8.22 3.81
CA TYR A 63 15.79 -8.89 3.05
C TYR A 63 17.19 -8.65 3.62
N ALA A 64 17.33 -7.71 4.56
CA ALA A 64 18.57 -7.42 5.27
C ALA A 64 18.25 -6.94 6.69
N SER A 65 19.26 -6.95 7.57
CA SER A 65 19.16 -6.34 8.89
C SER A 65 19.08 -4.81 8.80
N PRO A 66 18.39 -4.12 9.74
CA PRO A 66 18.25 -2.67 9.72
C PRO A 66 19.63 -1.96 9.71
N PRO A 67 19.91 -1.05 8.77
CA PRO A 67 21.22 -0.40 8.62
C PRO A 67 21.37 0.80 9.59
N ILE A 68 21.03 0.58 10.86
CA ILE A 68 21.00 1.60 11.92
C ILE A 68 22.17 1.45 12.89
N GLY A 69 22.46 2.50 13.65
CA GLY A 69 23.52 2.49 14.67
C GLY A 69 24.88 2.12 14.07
N SER A 70 25.52 1.08 14.60
CA SER A 70 26.83 0.60 14.12
C SER A 70 26.81 -0.01 12.71
N LEU A 71 25.63 -0.33 12.16
CA LEU A 71 25.49 -0.84 10.79
C LEU A 71 25.30 0.28 9.76
N ARG A 72 25.19 1.54 10.19
CA ARG A 72 25.09 2.67 9.26
C ARG A 72 26.37 2.81 8.46
N PHE A 73 26.24 3.00 7.15
CA PHE A 73 27.35 3.05 6.19
C PHE A 73 28.17 1.75 6.04
N MET A 74 27.69 0.65 6.62
CA MET A 74 28.25 -0.68 6.38
C MET A 74 27.48 -1.39 5.26
N PRO A 75 28.09 -2.40 4.60
CA PRO A 75 27.36 -3.26 3.69
C PRO A 75 26.14 -3.91 4.36
N PRO A 76 25.03 -4.14 3.64
CA PRO A 76 23.86 -4.82 4.18
C PRO A 76 24.21 -6.21 4.72
N VAL A 77 23.70 -6.54 5.90
CA VAL A 77 23.91 -7.83 6.56
C VAL A 77 22.65 -8.67 6.45
N THR A 78 22.80 -10.00 6.43
CA THR A 78 21.71 -10.98 6.47
C THR A 78 20.68 -10.63 7.56
N PRO A 79 19.36 -10.74 7.28
CA PRO A 79 18.33 -10.45 8.28
C PRO A 79 18.33 -11.53 9.37
N ALA A 80 17.85 -11.16 10.56
CA ALA A 80 17.62 -12.13 11.63
C ALA A 80 16.54 -13.15 11.23
N HIS A 81 16.75 -14.40 11.64
CA HIS A 81 15.72 -15.43 11.49
C HIS A 81 14.59 -15.16 12.49
N TRP A 82 13.35 -15.48 12.11
CA TRP A 82 12.19 -15.36 13.01
C TRP A 82 11.49 -16.72 13.20
N ARG A 83 10.82 -16.87 14.35
CA ARG A 83 9.97 -18.04 14.64
C ARG A 83 8.52 -17.75 14.25
N GLY A 84 7.79 -18.80 13.91
CA GLY A 84 6.39 -18.70 13.50
C GLY A 84 6.20 -18.11 12.10
N VAL A 85 4.97 -17.69 11.82
CA VAL A 85 4.58 -17.11 10.52
C VAL A 85 4.48 -15.60 10.65
N ARG A 86 5.28 -14.87 9.86
CA ARG A 86 5.22 -13.41 9.79
C ARG A 86 4.18 -12.99 8.74
N MET A 87 3.27 -12.11 9.14
CA MET A 87 2.33 -11.47 8.23
C MET A 87 3.06 -10.39 7.42
N VAL A 88 2.89 -10.43 6.10
CA VAL A 88 3.52 -9.52 5.13
C VAL A 88 2.44 -8.99 4.18
N ASP A 89 1.50 -8.24 4.75
CA ASP A 89 0.30 -7.71 4.10
C ASP A 89 0.25 -6.18 4.03
N GLN A 90 1.30 -5.51 4.52
CA GLN A 90 1.44 -4.05 4.54
C GLN A 90 2.84 -3.64 4.08
N PHE A 91 2.93 -2.47 3.43
CA PHE A 91 4.23 -1.89 3.10
C PHE A 91 4.99 -1.49 4.36
N SER A 92 6.30 -1.78 4.38
CA SER A 92 7.21 -1.25 5.39
C SER A 92 7.51 0.24 5.15
N ALA A 93 8.17 0.88 6.12
CA ALA A 93 8.66 2.24 5.96
C ALA A 93 9.61 2.36 4.77
N VAL A 94 9.51 3.46 4.03
CA VAL A 94 10.45 3.80 2.95
C VAL A 94 11.74 4.38 3.54
N CYS A 95 12.82 4.36 2.78
CA CYS A 95 14.08 4.95 3.23
C CYS A 95 13.99 6.47 3.37
N PRO A 96 14.80 7.09 4.26
CA PRO A 96 14.75 8.51 4.52
C PRO A 96 15.11 9.31 3.26
N GLN A 97 14.27 10.28 2.92
CA GLN A 97 14.43 11.13 1.75
C GLN A 97 13.81 12.51 2.00
N LYS A 98 14.48 13.56 1.53
CA LYS A 98 13.94 14.92 1.58
C LYS A 98 12.88 15.10 0.49
N LEU A 99 11.62 15.11 0.89
CA LEU A 99 10.51 15.33 -0.04
C LEU A 99 10.39 16.81 -0.41
N PRO A 100 10.12 17.15 -1.68
CA PRO A 100 9.82 18.52 -2.08
C PRO A 100 8.47 18.97 -1.48
N ASP A 101 8.39 20.24 -1.08
CA ASP A 101 7.11 20.82 -0.66
C ASP A 101 6.24 21.12 -1.88
N VAL A 102 5.07 20.48 -1.93
CA VAL A 102 4.05 20.64 -2.97
C VAL A 102 2.74 21.17 -2.42
N LYS A 103 2.70 21.61 -1.16
CA LYS A 103 1.48 22.13 -0.53
C LYS A 103 1.01 23.43 -1.19
N ASN A 104 1.96 24.30 -1.54
CA ASN A 104 1.70 25.51 -2.32
C ASN A 104 2.02 25.24 -3.80
N GLU A 105 0.97 24.97 -4.58
CA GLU A 105 1.11 24.62 -6.00
C GLU A 105 1.68 25.77 -6.82
N THR A 106 1.31 27.01 -6.53
CA THR A 106 1.82 28.20 -7.24
C THR A 106 3.33 28.31 -7.06
N GLU A 107 3.84 28.13 -5.84
CA GLU A 107 5.28 28.14 -5.57
C GLU A 107 5.99 26.91 -6.13
N ALA A 108 5.34 25.74 -6.10
CA ALA A 108 5.89 24.54 -6.69
C ALA A 108 6.06 24.69 -8.22
N LEU A 109 5.05 25.23 -8.92
CA LEU A 109 5.08 25.44 -10.38
C LEU A 109 6.15 26.44 -10.84
N LYS A 110 6.60 27.34 -9.97
CA LYS A 110 7.78 28.18 -10.26
C LYS A 110 9.08 27.38 -10.34
N ARG A 111 9.13 26.21 -9.70
CA ARG A 111 10.34 25.37 -9.54
C ARG A 111 10.27 24.06 -10.32
N MET A 112 9.09 23.62 -10.74
CA MET A 112 8.91 22.35 -11.46
C MET A 112 7.78 22.39 -12.50
N PRO A 113 7.86 21.59 -13.57
CA PRO A 113 6.77 21.43 -14.53
C PRO A 113 5.51 20.81 -13.90
N THR A 114 4.34 21.09 -14.49
CA THR A 114 3.04 20.57 -14.03
C THR A 114 3.02 19.05 -13.89
N GLY A 115 3.51 18.31 -14.88
CA GLY A 115 3.53 16.85 -14.82
C GLY A 115 4.38 16.29 -13.66
N ARG A 116 5.44 17.00 -13.27
CA ARG A 116 6.25 16.64 -12.09
C ARG A 116 5.49 16.90 -10.79
N LEU A 117 4.78 18.04 -10.70
CA LEU A 117 3.95 18.37 -9.54
C LEU A 117 2.85 17.32 -9.35
N GLU A 118 2.13 16.97 -10.40
CA GLU A 118 1.07 15.94 -10.37
C GLU A 118 1.61 14.57 -9.94
N TYR A 119 2.76 14.17 -10.49
CA TYR A 119 3.44 12.94 -10.10
C TYR A 119 3.81 12.93 -8.61
N LEU A 120 4.40 14.02 -8.11
CA LEU A 120 4.78 14.15 -6.70
C LEU A 120 3.57 14.17 -5.77
N LYS A 121 2.48 14.85 -6.14
CA LYS A 121 1.23 14.84 -5.36
C LYS A 121 0.65 13.44 -5.21
N ARG A 122 0.79 12.58 -6.22
CA ARG A 122 0.36 11.17 -6.15
C ARG A 122 1.29 10.31 -5.28
N LEU A 123 2.59 10.57 -5.32
CA LEU A 123 3.59 9.76 -4.61
C LEU A 123 3.80 10.14 -3.15
N ILE A 124 3.82 11.43 -2.82
CA ILE A 124 4.19 11.91 -1.48
C ILE A 124 3.41 11.22 -0.35
N PRO A 125 2.10 10.95 -0.46
CA PRO A 125 1.37 10.19 0.57
C PRO A 125 1.96 8.81 0.85
N LEU A 126 2.53 8.13 -0.16
CA LEU A 126 3.16 6.81 -0.03
C LEU A 126 4.56 6.89 0.60
N LEU A 127 5.16 8.09 0.66
CA LEU A 127 6.53 8.33 1.12
C LEU A 127 6.59 8.98 2.51
N GLN A 128 5.46 9.12 3.20
CA GLN A 128 5.38 9.80 4.50
C GLN A 128 5.99 8.96 5.62
N ASN A 129 5.77 7.63 5.61
CA ASN A 129 6.30 6.73 6.61
C ASN A 129 7.76 6.39 6.30
N GLN A 130 8.70 7.17 6.85
CA GLN A 130 10.14 7.01 6.62
C GLN A 130 10.86 6.46 7.86
N SER A 131 11.84 5.59 7.64
CA SER A 131 12.72 5.05 8.69
C SER A 131 14.07 4.67 8.10
N GLU A 132 15.16 4.74 8.87
CA GLU A 132 16.44 4.13 8.46
C GLU A 132 16.33 2.58 8.42
N ASP A 133 15.41 1.99 9.18
CA ASP A 133 14.98 0.59 8.99
C ASP A 133 14.01 0.49 7.79
N CYS A 134 14.58 0.40 6.58
CA CYS A 134 13.83 0.41 5.32
C CYS A 134 14.22 -0.71 4.34
N LEU A 135 15.05 -1.69 4.74
CA LEU A 135 15.53 -2.76 3.85
C LEU A 135 14.52 -3.89 3.70
N TYR A 136 13.40 -3.55 3.07
CA TYR A 136 12.27 -4.43 2.80
C TYR A 136 11.97 -4.48 1.30
N LEU A 137 11.43 -5.61 0.84
CA LEU A 137 10.98 -5.80 -0.53
C LEU A 137 9.52 -6.24 -0.59
N ASN A 138 8.92 -6.08 -1.76
CA ASN A 138 7.56 -6.49 -2.04
C ASN A 138 7.56 -7.50 -3.20
N ILE A 139 6.82 -8.60 -3.05
CA ILE A 139 6.74 -9.69 -4.03
C ILE A 139 5.31 -9.78 -4.55
N TYR A 140 5.16 -9.81 -5.87
CA TYR A 140 3.90 -10.01 -6.57
C TYR A 140 4.06 -11.23 -7.47
N ALA A 141 3.39 -12.31 -7.14
CA ALA A 141 3.45 -13.55 -7.90
C ALA A 141 2.04 -13.90 -8.42
N PRO A 142 1.89 -14.40 -9.67
CA PRO A 142 0.62 -14.98 -10.09
C PRO A 142 0.21 -16.06 -9.09
N ALA A 143 -1.03 -16.00 -8.60
CA ALA A 143 -1.56 -17.05 -7.73
C ALA A 143 -1.51 -18.36 -8.52
N LEU A 144 -0.83 -19.37 -7.96
CA LEU A 144 -0.81 -20.69 -8.55
C LEU A 144 -2.26 -21.21 -8.56
N GLY A 145 -2.74 -21.60 -9.74
CA GLY A 145 -3.96 -22.40 -9.83
C GLY A 145 -3.79 -23.64 -8.96
N LYS A 146 -4.85 -24.05 -8.28
CA LYS A 146 -4.92 -25.41 -7.73
C LYS A 146 -4.81 -26.41 -8.86
#